data_AF-A0A4S4NDA5-F1
#
_entry.id   AF-A0A4S4NDA5-F1
#
_cell.length_a   1.000
_cell.length_b   1.000
_cell.length_c   1.000
_cell.angle_alpha   90.00
_cell.angle_beta   90.00
_cell.angle_gamma   90.00
#
_symmetry.space_group_name_H-M   'P 1'
#
loop_
_entity.id
_entity.type
_entity.pdbx_description
1 polymer ?
#
loop_
_entity_poly.entity_id
_entity_poly.type
_entity_poly.pdbx_seq_one_letter_code
_entity_poly.pdbx_strand_id
1 'polypeptide(L)'
;MTFFGKCAVWPVTTLVLSLSTAAMAGSAASVSIGILCDDPHQTPVCEGMREGLKEMSAGRDVRLVDQASGGLSILLRFVVHKTSAHHLSGQIAWTLRDGATGEGPVIDLSVIDAPLNAEMLRDFGRQLAVISDIPL
;
A
#
# COMPACT_ATOMS: atom_id res chain seq x y z
N MET A 1 77.09 -7.67 -40.60
CA MET A 1 75.92 -7.02 -39.97
C MET A 1 74.82 -8.06 -39.83
N THR A 2 74.70 -8.63 -38.64
CA THR A 2 73.65 -9.57 -38.24
C THR A 2 72.69 -8.84 -37.32
N PHE A 3 71.38 -9.02 -37.46
CA PHE A 3 70.49 -9.30 -36.32
C PHE A 3 69.15 -9.86 -36.81
N PHE A 4 68.88 -11.09 -36.38
CA PHE A 4 67.61 -11.80 -36.40
C PHE A 4 66.65 -11.15 -35.39
N GLY A 5 65.41 -10.85 -35.80
CA GLY A 5 64.33 -10.40 -34.92
C GLY A 5 63.28 -11.51 -34.74
N LYS A 6 63.37 -12.25 -33.64
CA LYS A 6 62.39 -13.21 -33.16
C LYS A 6 61.37 -12.43 -32.30
N CYS A 7 60.09 -12.46 -32.63
CA CYS A 7 59.02 -12.07 -31.69
C CYS A 7 58.21 -13.30 -31.30
N ALA A 8 58.28 -13.58 -30.01
CA ALA A 8 57.70 -14.72 -29.33
C ALA A 8 56.18 -14.59 -29.21
N VAL A 9 55.50 -15.72 -29.39
CA VAL A 9 54.08 -15.91 -29.08
C VAL A 9 53.95 -16.13 -27.58
N TRP A 10 53.19 -15.30 -26.87
CA TRP A 10 52.79 -15.52 -25.47
C TRP A 10 51.26 -15.71 -25.40
N PRO A 11 50.77 -16.75 -24.71
CA PRO A 11 49.35 -16.92 -24.46
C PRO A 11 48.87 -15.97 -23.36
N VAL A 12 47.78 -15.25 -23.63
CA VAL A 12 47.04 -14.48 -22.62
C VAL A 12 46.15 -15.46 -21.86
N THR A 13 46.48 -15.71 -20.60
CA THR A 13 45.63 -16.48 -19.68
C THR A 13 44.54 -15.56 -19.14
N THR A 14 43.35 -15.61 -19.73
CA THR A 14 42.15 -14.93 -19.20
C THR A 14 41.71 -15.61 -17.91
N LEU A 15 41.86 -14.90 -16.79
CA LEU A 15 41.40 -15.31 -15.47
C LEU A 15 39.92 -14.91 -15.34
N VAL A 16 39.01 -15.87 -15.45
CA VAL A 16 37.56 -15.64 -15.26
C VAL A 16 37.26 -15.76 -13.77
N LEU A 17 37.06 -14.62 -13.10
CA LEU A 17 36.55 -14.57 -11.74
C LEU A 17 35.03 -14.74 -11.77
N SER A 18 34.57 -15.95 -11.51
CA SER A 18 33.17 -16.26 -11.25
C SER A 18 32.80 -15.72 -9.86
N LEU A 19 32.26 -14.50 -9.79
CA LEU A 19 31.61 -14.02 -8.58
C LEU A 19 30.24 -14.70 -8.46
N SER A 20 30.18 -15.74 -7.64
CA SER A 20 28.92 -16.27 -7.12
C SER A 20 28.34 -15.24 -6.16
N THR A 21 27.60 -14.25 -6.67
CA THR A 21 26.73 -13.41 -5.84
C THR A 21 25.65 -14.32 -5.26
N ALA A 22 25.84 -14.73 -4.02
CA ALA A 22 24.78 -15.27 -3.18
C ALA A 22 23.72 -14.16 -3.05
N ALA A 23 22.68 -14.24 -3.89
CA ALA A 23 21.47 -13.48 -3.69
C ALA A 23 20.89 -13.91 -2.34
N MET A 24 21.17 -13.13 -1.30
CA MET A 24 20.38 -13.17 -0.08
C MET A 24 18.94 -12.88 -0.51
N ALA A 25 18.15 -13.93 -0.64
CA ALA A 25 16.70 -13.85 -0.69
C ALA A 25 16.25 -13.38 0.70
N GLY A 26 16.45 -12.09 0.97
CA GLY A 26 15.72 -11.39 2.00
C GLY A 26 14.26 -11.53 1.63
N SER A 27 13.54 -12.39 2.35
CA SER A 27 12.10 -12.48 2.29
C SER A 27 11.59 -11.06 2.51
N ALA A 28 11.22 -10.38 1.43
CA ALA A 28 10.60 -9.07 1.50
C ALA A 28 9.32 -9.30 2.30
N ALA A 29 9.32 -8.89 3.57
CA ALA A 29 8.15 -8.98 4.41
C ALA A 29 7.03 -8.26 3.67
N SER A 30 6.09 -9.02 3.13
CA SER A 30 4.97 -8.50 2.36
C SER A 30 4.23 -7.53 3.27
N VAL A 31 4.24 -6.25 2.92
CA VAL A 31 3.53 -5.20 3.66
C VAL A 31 2.05 -5.54 3.60
N SER A 32 1.47 -5.87 4.76
CA SER A 32 0.06 -6.26 4.88
C SER A 32 -0.74 -5.10 5.47
N ILE A 33 -1.83 -4.77 4.78
CA ILE A 33 -2.68 -3.63 5.05
C ILE A 33 -4.03 -4.18 5.51
N GLY A 34 -4.41 -3.89 6.74
CA GLY A 34 -5.72 -4.25 7.27
C GLY A 34 -6.63 -3.04 7.36
N ILE A 35 -7.90 -3.20 6.99
CA ILE A 35 -8.94 -2.19 7.15
C ILE A 35 -9.96 -2.75 8.14
N LEU A 36 -10.10 -2.09 9.29
CA LEU A 36 -11.08 -2.44 10.30
C LEU A 36 -12.34 -1.61 10.10
N CYS A 37 -13.48 -2.30 10.00
CA CYS A 37 -14.79 -1.71 9.82
C CYS A 37 -15.57 -1.89 11.12
N ASP A 38 -15.73 -0.80 11.88
CA ASP A 38 -16.35 -0.88 13.21
C ASP A 38 -17.88 -0.98 13.16
N ASP A 39 -18.49 -0.63 12.02
CA ASP A 39 -19.94 -0.58 11.83
C ASP A 39 -20.35 -1.24 10.49
N PRO A 40 -21.32 -2.18 10.48
CA PRO A 40 -21.84 -2.78 9.24
C PRO A 40 -22.38 -1.78 8.22
N HIS A 41 -22.90 -0.62 8.66
CA HIS A 41 -23.35 0.45 7.77
C HIS A 41 -22.20 1.11 7.02
N GLN A 42 -20.95 0.96 7.49
CA GLN A 42 -19.75 1.47 6.84
C GLN A 42 -19.11 0.47 5.87
N THR A 43 -19.67 -0.76 5.73
CA THR A 43 -19.13 -1.78 4.82
C THR A 43 -18.86 -1.24 3.40
N PRO A 44 -19.77 -0.48 2.76
CA PRO A 44 -19.49 0.07 1.43
C PRO A 44 -18.29 1.04 1.41
N VAL A 45 -18.12 1.87 2.45
CA VAL A 45 -16.98 2.79 2.59
C VAL A 45 -15.68 2.00 2.72
N CYS A 46 -15.65 0.99 3.59
CA CYS A 46 -14.51 0.11 3.76
C CYS A 46 -14.11 -0.64 2.49
N GLU A 47 -15.09 -1.14 1.73
CA GLU A 47 -14.85 -1.79 0.44
C GLU A 47 -14.22 -0.82 -0.55
N GLY A 48 -14.73 0.41 -0.61
CA GLY A 48 -14.16 1.48 -1.42
C GLY A 48 -12.71 1.80 -1.03
N MET A 49 -12.43 1.92 0.28
CA MET A 49 -11.08 2.11 0.78
C MET A 49 -10.14 0.98 0.34
N ARG A 50 -10.59 -0.28 0.44
CA ARG A 50 -9.82 -1.44 -0.01
C ARG A 50 -9.51 -1.36 -1.50
N GLU A 51 -10.48 -0.98 -2.32
CA GLU A 51 -10.30 -0.81 -3.77
C GLU A 51 -9.28 0.29 -4.07
N GLY A 52 -9.43 1.50 -3.48
CA GLY A 52 -8.49 2.60 -3.66
C GLY A 52 -7.07 2.26 -3.19
N LEU A 53 -6.94 1.57 -2.06
CA LEU A 53 -5.65 1.11 -1.56
C LEU A 53 -5.02 0.06 -2.48
N LYS A 54 -5.78 -0.86 -3.05
CA LYS A 54 -5.25 -1.82 -4.03
C LYS A 54 -4.75 -1.16 -5.30
N GLU A 55 -5.37 -0.06 -5.72
CA GLU A 55 -4.92 0.73 -6.87
C GLU A 55 -3.59 1.43 -6.60
N MET A 56 -3.41 1.98 -5.39
CA MET A 56 -2.18 2.69 -4.99
C MET A 56 -1.03 1.77 -4.57
N SER A 57 -1.36 0.62 -3.98
CA SER A 57 -0.38 -0.27 -3.38
C SER A 57 -0.03 -1.39 -4.36
N ALA A 58 1.10 -1.25 -5.06
CA ALA A 58 1.58 -2.11 -6.15
C ALA A 58 1.75 -3.60 -5.76
N GLY A 59 0.65 -4.32 -5.55
CA GLY A 59 0.62 -5.74 -5.18
C GLY A 59 0.71 -6.01 -3.67
N ARG A 60 0.45 -5.03 -2.80
CA ARG A 60 0.39 -5.28 -1.34
C ARG A 60 -0.89 -6.02 -0.96
N ASP A 61 -0.84 -6.81 0.11
CA ASP A 61 -2.01 -7.53 0.61
C ASP A 61 -2.93 -6.56 1.36
N VAL A 62 -4.03 -6.16 0.74
CA VAL A 62 -5.06 -5.29 1.33
C VAL A 62 -6.31 -6.10 1.63
N ARG A 63 -6.69 -6.18 2.91
CA ARG A 63 -7.82 -6.98 3.38
C ARG A 63 -8.67 -6.25 4.41
N LEU A 64 -9.96 -6.56 4.40
CA LEU A 64 -10.84 -6.18 5.51
C LEU A 64 -10.57 -7.13 6.67
N VAL A 65 -10.53 -6.61 7.89
CA VAL A 65 -10.32 -7.39 9.11
C VAL A 65 -11.42 -7.07 10.12
N ASP A 66 -11.84 -8.08 10.86
CA ASP A 66 -12.89 -7.92 11.88
C ASP A 66 -12.34 -7.37 13.21
N GLN A 67 -11.02 -7.42 13.39
CA GLN A 67 -10.35 -6.94 14.59
C GLN A 67 -8.88 -6.64 14.32
N ALA A 68 -8.27 -5.80 15.18
CA ALA A 68 -6.86 -5.48 15.12
C ALA A 68 -6.01 -6.75 15.32
N SER A 69 -5.54 -7.35 14.22
CA SER A 69 -4.74 -8.58 14.27
C SER A 69 -3.25 -8.27 14.36
N GLY A 70 -2.54 -8.97 15.25
CA GLY A 70 -1.08 -8.98 15.25
C GLY A 70 -0.55 -9.53 13.91
N GLY A 71 0.31 -8.77 13.24
CA GLY A 71 0.92 -9.17 11.96
C GLY A 71 0.62 -8.24 10.78
N LEU A 72 -0.29 -7.28 10.94
CA LEU A 72 -0.45 -6.19 9.97
C LEU A 72 0.74 -5.23 10.03
N SER A 73 1.14 -4.68 8.89
CA SER A 73 2.09 -3.57 8.83
C SER A 73 1.39 -2.24 9.13
N ILE A 74 0.14 -2.12 8.70
CA ILE A 74 -0.72 -0.95 8.94
C ILE A 74 -2.16 -1.41 9.16
N LEU A 75 -2.84 -0.78 10.12
CA LEU A 75 -4.26 -0.92 10.37
C LEU A 75 -4.94 0.42 10.09
N LEU A 76 -5.95 0.41 9.24
CA LEU A 76 -6.72 1.58 8.83
C LEU A 76 -8.15 1.50 9.37
N ARG A 77 -8.72 2.64 9.72
CA ARG A 77 -10.11 2.78 10.17
C ARG A 77 -10.74 4.00 9.52
N PHE A 78 -12.02 3.89 9.19
CA PHE A 78 -12.83 5.05 8.83
C PHE A 78 -13.38 5.70 10.10
N VAL A 79 -13.15 7.00 10.27
CA VAL A 79 -13.65 7.78 11.39
C VAL A 79 -14.78 8.67 10.87
N VAL A 80 -16.01 8.38 11.29
CA VAL A 80 -17.19 9.18 10.95
C VAL A 80 -17.21 10.45 11.79
N HIS A 81 -17.32 11.61 11.13
CA HIS A 81 -17.53 12.90 11.80
C HIS A 81 -19.01 13.29 11.77
N LYS A 82 -19.68 13.08 10.63
CA LYS A 82 -21.10 13.37 10.47
C LYS A 82 -21.73 12.36 9.52
N THR A 83 -22.91 11.88 9.85
CA THR A 83 -23.68 10.97 9.00
C THR A 83 -25.17 11.29 9.06
N SER A 84 -25.84 11.21 7.91
CA SER A 84 -27.27 11.32 7.74
C SER A 84 -27.66 10.63 6.42
N ALA A 85 -28.96 10.59 6.11
CA ALA A 85 -29.43 10.06 4.84
C ALA A 85 -28.84 10.77 3.61
N HIS A 86 -28.37 12.02 3.72
CA HIS A 86 -27.94 12.85 2.59
C HIS A 86 -26.51 13.38 2.72
N HIS A 87 -25.82 13.02 3.80
CA HIS A 87 -24.56 13.63 4.17
C HIS A 87 -23.67 12.62 4.89
N LEU A 88 -22.43 12.49 4.44
CA LEU A 88 -21.39 11.75 5.13
C LEU A 88 -20.11 12.59 5.13
N SER A 89 -19.51 12.72 6.29
CA SER A 89 -18.18 13.31 6.45
C SER A 89 -17.35 12.45 7.37
N GLY A 90 -16.07 12.35 7.06
CA GLY A 90 -15.11 11.61 7.88
C GLY A 90 -13.72 11.61 7.26
N GLN A 91 -12.83 10.84 7.89
CA GLN A 91 -11.44 10.72 7.50
C GLN A 91 -10.94 9.29 7.73
N ILE A 92 -9.78 8.96 7.17
CA ILE A 92 -9.06 7.73 7.51
C ILE A 92 -8.13 8.01 8.69
N ALA A 93 -8.12 7.13 9.68
CA ALA A 93 -7.05 7.05 10.67
C ALA A 93 -6.26 5.76 10.46
N TRP A 94 -4.96 5.80 10.75
CA TRP A 94 -4.11 4.61 10.67
C TRP A 94 -3.19 4.45 11.88
N THR A 95 -2.81 3.19 12.11
CA THR A 95 -1.80 2.78 13.07
C THR A 95 -0.82 1.86 12.38
N LEU A 96 0.47 2.19 12.45
CA LEU A 96 1.57 1.37 11.97
C LEU A 96 1.98 0.32 13.00
N ARG A 97 2.69 -0.70 12.54
CA ARG A 97 3.18 -1.79 13.40
C ARG A 97 4.06 -1.32 14.55
N ASP A 98 4.82 -0.24 14.36
CA ASP A 98 5.66 0.38 15.40
C ASP A 98 4.87 1.24 16.39
N GLY A 99 3.55 1.35 16.21
CA GLY A 99 2.64 2.13 17.03
C GLY A 99 2.49 3.58 16.58
N ALA A 100 3.20 4.03 15.54
CA ALA A 100 3.01 5.36 14.99
C ALA A 100 1.59 5.49 14.40
N THR A 101 0.94 6.61 14.67
CA THR A 101 -0.42 6.89 14.21
C THR A 101 -0.44 8.10 13.29
N GLY A 102 -1.48 8.18 12.46
CA GLY A 102 -1.74 9.34 11.63
C GLY A 102 -3.17 9.37 11.12
N GLU A 103 -3.53 10.50 10.53
CA GLU A 103 -4.87 10.78 10.04
C GLU A 103 -4.80 11.45 8.67
N GLY A 104 -5.74 11.09 7.80
CA GLY A 104 -5.93 11.70 6.51
C GLY A 104 -6.81 12.96 6.60
N PRO A 105 -7.01 13.66 5.48
CA PRO A 105 -7.91 14.80 5.44
C PRO A 105 -9.37 14.38 5.68
N VAL A 106 -10.15 15.28 6.28
CA VAL A 106 -11.61 15.17 6.34
C VAL A 106 -12.19 15.42 4.95
N ILE A 107 -12.98 14.48 4.46
CA ILE A 107 -13.78 14.62 3.24
C ILE A 107 -15.24 14.78 3.61
N ASP A 108 -15.97 15.48 2.75
CA ASP A 108 -17.39 15.72 2.88
C ASP A 108 -18.11 15.28 1.58
N LEU A 109 -19.14 14.46 1.72
CA LEU A 109 -20.04 14.05 0.66
C LEU A 109 -21.46 14.47 1.04
N SER A 110 -22.04 15.35 0.22
CA SER A 110 -23.40 15.86 0.39
C SER A 110 -24.19 15.68 -0.90
N VAL A 111 -25.41 15.15 -0.79
CA VAL A 111 -26.32 14.90 -1.92
C VAL A 111 -27.69 15.51 -1.63
N ILE A 112 -28.27 16.20 -2.61
CA ILE A 112 -29.54 16.92 -2.43
C ILE A 112 -30.72 16.08 -2.92
N ASP A 113 -30.57 15.46 -4.09
CA ASP A 113 -31.70 14.92 -4.85
C ASP A 113 -32.07 13.46 -4.47
N ALA A 114 -31.22 12.77 -3.71
CA ALA A 114 -31.41 11.39 -3.30
C ALA A 114 -30.65 11.08 -2.00
N PRO A 115 -31.06 10.06 -1.23
CA PRO A 115 -30.27 9.57 -0.11
C PRO A 115 -28.98 8.90 -0.59
N LEU A 116 -27.97 8.89 0.29
CA LEU A 116 -26.73 8.14 0.12
C LEU A 116 -27.03 6.66 -0.09
N ASN A 117 -26.38 6.09 -1.09
CA ASN A 117 -26.50 4.70 -1.49
C ASN A 117 -25.11 4.03 -1.42
N ALA A 118 -25.08 2.71 -1.55
CA ALA A 118 -23.85 1.95 -1.38
C ALA A 118 -22.76 2.31 -2.40
N GLU A 119 -23.12 2.66 -3.63
CA GLU A 119 -22.17 3.05 -4.68
C GLU A 119 -21.48 4.37 -4.34
N MET A 120 -22.25 5.39 -3.94
CA MET A 120 -21.69 6.67 -3.50
C MET A 120 -20.78 6.52 -2.27
N LEU A 121 -21.17 5.67 -1.32
CA LEU A 121 -20.36 5.35 -0.15
C LEU A 121 -19.06 4.63 -0.53
N ARG A 122 -19.10 3.76 -1.53
CA ARG A 122 -17.91 3.07 -2.05
C ARG A 122 -16.96 4.05 -2.74
N ASP A 123 -17.47 4.91 -3.61
CA ASP A 123 -16.66 5.95 -4.26
C ASP A 123 -16.04 6.91 -3.24
N PHE A 124 -16.79 7.30 -2.21
CA PHE A 124 -16.29 8.08 -1.10
C PHE A 124 -15.13 7.38 -0.37
N GLY A 125 -15.28 6.09 -0.06
CA GLY A 125 -14.22 5.28 0.55
C GLY A 125 -12.98 5.17 -0.32
N ARG A 126 -13.15 5.04 -1.64
CA ARG A 126 -12.03 5.01 -2.60
C ARG A 126 -11.29 6.35 -2.61
N GLN A 127 -12.01 7.46 -2.67
CA GLN A 127 -11.40 8.79 -2.62
C GLN A 127 -10.65 9.04 -1.31
N LEU A 128 -11.23 8.66 -0.18
CA LEU A 128 -10.57 8.71 1.12
C LEU A 128 -9.19 8.03 1.09
N ALA A 129 -9.11 6.83 0.54
CA ALA A 129 -7.84 6.11 0.41
C ALA A 129 -6.85 6.83 -0.51
N VAL A 130 -7.33 7.35 -1.65
CA VAL A 130 -6.48 7.95 -2.69
C VAL A 130 -5.86 9.28 -2.25
N ILE A 131 -6.61 10.12 -1.53
CA ILE A 131 -6.14 11.45 -1.15
C ILE A 131 -5.44 11.50 0.21
N SER A 132 -5.50 10.41 0.98
CA SER A 132 -4.79 10.33 2.25
C SER A 132 -3.34 9.99 1.99
N ASP A 133 -2.41 10.75 2.58
CA ASP A 133 -0.97 10.48 2.55
C ASP A 133 -0.59 9.32 3.47
N ILE A 134 -1.19 8.16 3.23
CA ILE A 134 -0.98 6.94 4.00
C ILE A 134 0.45 6.47 3.72
N PRO A 135 1.26 6.19 4.75
CA PRO A 135 2.60 5.66 4.57
C PRO A 135 2.52 4.19 4.15
N LEU A 136 2.34 3.97 2.85
CA LEU A 136 2.27 2.65 2.23
C LEU A 136 3.66 2.05 2.10
#